data_AF-A0A2H3JNE5-F1
#
_entry.id   AF-A0A2H3JNE5-F1
#
_cell.length_a   1.000
_cell.length_b   1.000
_cell.length_c   1.000
_cell.angle_alpha   90.00
_cell.angle_beta   90.00
_cell.angle_gamma   90.00
#
_symmetry.space_group_name_H-M   'P 1'
#
loop_
_entity.id
_entity.type
_entity.pdbx_description
1 polymer ?
#
loop_
_entity_poly.entity_id
_entity_poly.type
_entity_poly.pdbx_seq_one_letter_code
_entity_poly.pdbx_strand_id
1 'polypeptide(L)'
;LQEGLLHVSEALFCDLWCVLGRVDSLEKLRLCSPAELYALAEQIIMKYASSAAIKRLEKLPRDQQDDILYQATLFSRDMLDYMDFNDAMRVGDVGRMEDQLPRLLFRYVGGRNAKYAVEILELLQALHKEWTPEVMTFIMRYCWLANTTGHPDSFMAFDMLQEHNIRDIKHIFASMGPFATWEYIGKISQAIPTMRKVKDHVEADINHFRRGKSHTSPDKEEDVARLQSVFHCSRVWRYRPTRHLNDADKPSNILKQGSNPDRLGKARENWISSRMGEHSVEQVWQDSGE
;
A
#
# COMPACT_ATOMS: atom_id res chain seq x y z
N LEU A 1 2.69 0.84 12.38
CA LEU A 1 2.97 1.90 11.37
C LEU A 1 1.81 2.08 10.41
N GLN A 2 1.35 1.03 9.71
CA GLN A 2 0.20 1.10 8.78
C GLN A 2 -1.07 1.63 9.44
N GLU A 3 -1.47 1.08 10.58
CA GLU A 3 -2.64 1.52 11.35
C GLU A 3 -2.60 3.03 11.65
N GLY A 4 -1.48 3.52 12.20
CA GLY A 4 -1.30 4.96 12.48
C GLY A 4 -1.39 5.84 11.23
N LEU A 5 -0.86 5.40 10.08
CA LEU A 5 -0.98 6.14 8.82
C LEU A 5 -2.44 6.22 8.34
N LEU A 6 -3.20 5.14 8.51
CA LEU A 6 -4.63 5.10 8.19
C LEU A 6 -5.42 6.01 9.12
N HIS A 7 -5.18 5.99 10.44
CA HIS A 7 -5.87 6.86 11.41
C HIS A 7 -5.60 8.34 11.12
N VAL A 8 -4.34 8.70 10.85
CA VAL A 8 -3.96 10.08 10.50
C VAL A 8 -4.66 10.52 9.22
N SER A 9 -4.71 9.66 8.21
CA SER A 9 -5.33 9.99 6.94
C SER A 9 -6.84 10.11 7.04
N GLU A 10 -7.49 9.19 7.77
CA GLU A 10 -8.92 9.24 8.05
C GLU A 10 -9.27 10.57 8.73
N ALA A 11 -8.62 10.90 9.85
CA ALA A 11 -8.85 12.16 10.56
C ALA A 11 -8.65 13.40 9.67
N LEU A 12 -7.61 13.38 8.83
CA LEU A 12 -7.25 14.47 7.93
C LEU A 12 -8.29 14.67 6.82
N PHE A 13 -8.81 13.58 6.23
CA PHE A 13 -9.92 13.64 5.28
C PHE A 13 -11.24 14.01 5.96
N CYS A 14 -11.54 13.49 7.16
CA CYS A 14 -12.72 13.87 7.95
C CYS A 14 -12.76 15.39 8.20
N ASP A 15 -11.64 15.99 8.62
CA ASP A 15 -11.53 17.45 8.78
C ASP A 15 -11.73 18.17 7.44
N LEU A 16 -11.09 17.69 6.36
CA LEU A 16 -11.19 18.31 5.05
C LEU A 16 -12.63 18.32 4.50
N TRP A 17 -13.34 17.20 4.65
CA TRP A 17 -14.76 17.08 4.31
C TRP A 17 -15.61 18.10 5.08
N CYS A 18 -15.37 18.26 6.38
CA CYS A 18 -16.06 19.26 7.20
C CYS A 18 -15.73 20.70 6.74
N VAL A 19 -14.45 20.99 6.50
CA VAL A 19 -13.98 22.31 6.04
C VAL A 19 -14.61 22.71 4.70
N LEU A 20 -14.65 21.80 3.73
CA LEU A 20 -15.22 22.09 2.40
C LEU A 20 -16.74 22.06 2.39
N GLY A 21 -17.35 21.14 3.14
CA GLY A 21 -18.80 21.10 3.35
C GLY A 21 -19.33 22.24 4.21
N ARG A 22 -18.44 23.00 4.87
CA ARG A 22 -18.77 24.09 5.80
C ARG A 22 -19.68 23.63 6.94
N VAL A 23 -19.42 22.42 7.43
CA VAL A 23 -20.11 21.80 8.56
C VAL A 23 -19.13 21.58 9.70
N ASP A 24 -19.65 21.45 10.92
CA ASP A 24 -18.86 21.17 12.13
C ASP A 24 -18.67 19.66 12.39
N SER A 25 -19.38 18.80 11.65
CA SER A 25 -19.45 17.36 11.87
C SER A 25 -19.80 16.63 10.57
N LEU A 26 -19.30 15.40 10.44
CA LEU A 26 -19.58 14.58 9.26
C LEU A 26 -21.03 14.15 9.18
N GLU A 27 -21.76 14.01 10.29
CA GLU A 27 -23.18 13.64 10.23
C GLU A 27 -24.00 14.68 9.48
N LYS A 28 -23.62 15.96 9.56
CA LYS A 28 -24.32 17.03 8.83
C LYS A 28 -24.14 16.97 7.32
N LEU A 29 -23.12 16.29 6.82
CA LEU A 29 -22.97 16.02 5.38
C LEU A 29 -24.06 15.08 4.85
N ARG A 30 -24.75 14.32 5.71
CA ARG A 30 -25.90 13.50 5.30
C ARG A 30 -27.09 14.32 4.81
N LEU A 31 -27.09 15.63 5.09
CA LEU A 31 -28.09 16.58 4.58
C LEU A 31 -27.80 17.02 3.15
N CYS A 32 -26.58 16.78 2.64
CA CYS A 32 -26.22 17.07 1.26
C CYS A 32 -26.76 15.98 0.33
N SER A 33 -27.15 16.40 -0.87
CA SER A 33 -27.48 15.48 -1.96
C SER A 33 -26.25 14.71 -2.44
N PRO A 34 -26.43 13.54 -3.09
CA PRO A 34 -25.33 12.79 -3.68
C PRO A 34 -24.48 13.61 -4.66
N ALA A 35 -25.10 14.50 -5.45
CA ALA A 35 -24.40 15.37 -6.39
C ALA A 35 -23.51 16.40 -5.67
N GLU A 36 -23.96 16.96 -4.56
CA GLU A 36 -23.16 17.88 -3.73
C GLU A 36 -21.98 17.16 -3.09
N LEU A 37 -22.21 15.95 -2.55
CA LEU A 37 -21.13 15.13 -1.99
C LEU A 37 -20.08 14.76 -3.04
N TYR A 38 -20.52 14.40 -4.25
CA TYR A 38 -19.62 14.13 -5.36
C TYR A 38 -18.80 15.37 -5.75
N ALA A 39 -19.44 16.54 -5.85
CA ALA A 39 -18.74 17.79 -6.14
C ALA A 39 -17.73 18.18 -5.02
N LEU A 40 -18.02 17.85 -3.76
CA LEU A 40 -17.06 18.01 -2.65
C LEU A 40 -15.88 17.06 -2.79
N ALA A 41 -16.11 15.78 -3.11
CA ALA A 41 -15.04 14.80 -3.35
C ALA A 41 -14.12 15.23 -4.50
N GLU A 42 -14.68 15.70 -5.62
CA GLU A 42 -13.87 16.24 -6.72
C GLU A 42 -13.02 17.43 -6.28
N GLN A 43 -13.57 18.32 -5.46
CA GLN A 43 -12.81 19.44 -4.91
C GLN A 43 -11.67 18.98 -3.98
N ILE A 44 -11.91 17.97 -3.13
CA ILE A 44 -10.89 17.36 -2.27
C ILE A 44 -9.71 16.89 -3.13
N ILE A 45 -9.99 16.07 -4.14
CA ILE A 45 -8.94 15.50 -5.00
C ILE A 45 -8.22 16.62 -5.77
N MET A 46 -8.97 17.47 -6.46
CA MET A 46 -8.39 18.48 -7.35
C MET A 46 -7.59 19.52 -6.58
N LYS A 47 -8.02 19.95 -5.40
CA LYS A 47 -7.40 21.05 -4.63
C LYS A 47 -6.44 20.59 -3.54
N TYR A 48 -6.60 19.37 -2.99
CA TYR A 48 -5.91 18.97 -1.77
C TYR A 48 -5.27 17.58 -1.81
N ALA A 49 -5.52 16.75 -2.84
CA ALA A 49 -4.97 15.39 -2.85
C ALA A 49 -4.49 14.94 -4.24
N SER A 50 -4.00 15.87 -5.08
CA SER A 50 -3.50 15.56 -6.42
C SER A 50 -2.15 16.18 -6.73
N SER A 51 -1.42 15.59 -7.69
CA SER A 51 -0.19 16.19 -8.23
C SER A 51 -0.43 17.57 -8.86
N ALA A 52 -1.63 17.83 -9.38
CA ALA A 52 -2.02 19.14 -9.88
C ALA A 52 -2.16 20.17 -8.74
N ALA A 53 -2.76 19.79 -7.61
CA ALA A 53 -2.80 20.63 -6.40
C ALA A 53 -1.40 21.02 -5.93
N ILE A 54 -0.51 20.04 -5.80
CA ILE A 54 0.88 20.25 -5.37
C ILE A 54 1.60 21.21 -6.33
N LYS A 55 1.51 20.97 -7.65
CA LYS A 55 2.11 21.86 -8.66
C LYS A 55 1.60 23.30 -8.57
N ARG A 56 0.32 23.52 -8.19
CA ARG A 56 -0.20 24.88 -8.00
C ARG A 56 0.45 25.57 -6.80
N LEU A 57 0.65 24.85 -5.70
CA LEU A 57 1.35 25.37 -4.52
C LEU A 57 2.83 25.66 -4.82
N GLU A 58 3.50 24.80 -5.59
CA GLU A 58 4.92 24.99 -5.98
C GLU A 58 5.14 26.18 -6.91
N LYS A 59 4.12 26.59 -7.68
CA LYS A 59 4.20 27.74 -8.59
C LYS A 59 4.14 29.08 -7.87
N LEU A 60 3.70 29.10 -6.61
CA LEU A 60 3.67 30.33 -5.82
C LEU A 60 5.11 30.78 -5.51
N PRO A 61 5.37 32.11 -5.51
CA PRO A 61 6.60 32.67 -4.96
C PRO A 61 6.87 32.17 -3.54
N ARG A 62 8.14 32.03 -3.14
CA ARG A 62 8.51 31.42 -1.85
C ARG A 62 7.87 32.11 -0.65
N ASP A 63 7.78 33.43 -0.67
CA ASP A 63 7.12 34.29 0.32
C ASP A 63 5.58 34.08 0.40
N GLN A 64 5.01 33.42 -0.60
CA GLN A 64 3.59 33.07 -0.69
C GLN A 64 3.36 31.57 -0.53
N GLN A 65 4.40 30.75 -0.32
CA GLN A 65 4.24 29.32 -0.13
C GLN A 65 3.83 28.99 1.30
N ASP A 66 2.90 28.04 1.44
CA ASP A 66 2.44 27.52 2.70
C ASP A 66 2.92 26.07 2.86
N ASP A 67 3.98 25.88 3.64
CA ASP A 67 4.67 24.59 3.78
C ASP A 67 3.79 23.54 4.48
N ILE A 68 2.91 23.96 5.39
CA ILE A 68 1.99 23.07 6.09
C ILE A 68 0.88 22.59 5.14
N LEU A 69 0.30 23.50 4.36
CA LEU A 69 -0.70 23.12 3.35
C LEU A 69 -0.06 22.24 2.27
N TYR A 70 1.17 22.56 1.85
CA TYR A 70 1.94 21.73 0.91
C TYR A 70 2.14 20.32 1.45
N GLN A 71 2.60 20.17 2.69
CA GLN A 71 2.83 18.87 3.32
C GLN A 71 1.53 18.07 3.47
N ALA A 72 0.45 18.69 3.93
CA ALA A 72 -0.85 18.03 4.05
C ALA A 72 -1.37 17.57 2.67
N THR A 73 -1.20 18.39 1.64
CA THR A 73 -1.60 18.06 0.26
C THR A 73 -0.77 16.90 -0.30
N LEU A 74 0.54 16.93 -0.06
CA LEU A 74 1.48 15.89 -0.48
C LEU A 74 1.14 14.55 0.20
N PHE A 75 0.97 14.57 1.52
CA PHE A 75 0.57 13.40 2.30
C PHE A 75 -0.77 12.83 1.82
N SER A 76 -1.78 13.68 1.59
CA SER A 76 -3.11 13.26 1.15
C SER A 76 -3.07 12.56 -0.20
N ARG A 77 -2.34 13.13 -1.18
CA ARG A 77 -2.13 12.47 -2.48
C ARG A 77 -1.50 11.09 -2.29
N ASP A 78 -0.43 11.03 -1.50
CA ASP A 78 0.35 9.80 -1.38
C ASP A 78 -0.40 8.71 -0.62
N MET A 79 -1.22 9.10 0.36
CA MET A 79 -2.06 8.20 1.13
C MET A 79 -3.29 7.72 0.35
N LEU A 80 -3.88 8.53 -0.54
CA LEU A 80 -4.94 8.04 -1.42
C LEU A 80 -4.46 6.94 -2.35
N ASP A 81 -3.31 7.12 -3.01
CA ASP A 81 -2.72 6.08 -3.86
C ASP A 81 -2.43 4.80 -3.03
N TYR A 82 -2.00 4.94 -1.77
CA TYR A 82 -1.72 3.81 -0.87
C TYR A 82 -3.01 3.07 -0.45
N MET A 83 -4.05 3.81 -0.08
CA MET A 83 -5.36 3.25 0.26
C MET A 83 -6.00 2.57 -0.95
N ASP A 84 -5.94 3.21 -2.12
CA ASP A 84 -6.49 2.66 -3.36
C ASP A 84 -5.84 1.33 -3.73
N PHE A 85 -4.50 1.25 -3.62
CA PHE A 85 -3.75 0.01 -3.87
C PHE A 85 -4.08 -1.09 -2.85
N ASN A 86 -4.17 -0.75 -1.57
CA ASN A 86 -4.58 -1.72 -0.53
C ASN A 86 -6.00 -2.21 -0.73
N ASP A 87 -6.92 -1.31 -1.07
CA ASP A 87 -8.30 -1.68 -1.36
C ASP A 87 -8.37 -2.54 -2.64
N ALA A 88 -7.54 -2.27 -3.65
CA ALA A 88 -7.50 -3.03 -4.89
C ALA A 88 -7.08 -4.48 -4.60
N MET A 89 -6.04 -4.65 -3.79
CA MET A 89 -5.61 -5.96 -3.31
C MET A 89 -6.71 -6.65 -2.51
N ARG A 90 -7.37 -5.95 -1.58
CA ARG A 90 -8.44 -6.49 -0.73
C ARG A 90 -9.60 -7.04 -1.55
N VAL A 91 -10.08 -6.27 -2.53
CA VAL A 91 -11.24 -6.65 -3.37
C VAL A 91 -10.86 -7.57 -4.54
N GLY A 92 -9.57 -7.78 -4.80
CA GLY A 92 -9.11 -8.63 -5.90
C GLY A 92 -9.02 -7.92 -7.26
N ASP A 93 -9.02 -6.59 -7.29
CA ASP A 93 -8.96 -5.80 -8.53
C ASP A 93 -7.51 -5.61 -9.00
N VAL A 94 -7.00 -6.64 -9.68
CA VAL A 94 -5.64 -6.67 -10.24
C VAL A 94 -5.42 -5.66 -11.37
N GLY A 95 -6.48 -5.24 -12.06
CA GLY A 95 -6.39 -4.19 -13.08
C GLY A 95 -6.07 -2.85 -12.43
N ARG A 96 -6.77 -2.51 -11.34
CA ARG A 96 -6.47 -1.29 -10.57
C ARG A 96 -5.07 -1.35 -9.93
N MET A 97 -4.58 -2.53 -9.55
CA MET A 97 -3.19 -2.69 -9.10
C MET A 97 -2.18 -2.42 -10.23
N GLU A 98 -2.44 -2.93 -11.44
CA GLU A 98 -1.59 -2.69 -12.62
C GLU A 98 -1.49 -1.19 -12.94
N ASP A 99 -2.63 -0.48 -12.94
CA ASP A 99 -2.69 0.97 -13.20
C ASP A 99 -1.81 1.80 -12.24
N GLN A 100 -1.55 1.27 -11.03
CA GLN A 100 -0.72 1.92 -10.02
C GLN A 100 0.79 1.62 -10.19
N LEU A 101 1.18 0.63 -10.99
CA LEU A 101 2.60 0.25 -11.18
C LEU A 101 3.50 1.41 -11.64
N PRO A 102 3.11 2.27 -12.60
CA PRO A 102 3.94 3.42 -12.99
C PRO A 102 4.19 4.40 -11.83
N ARG A 103 3.19 4.60 -10.96
CA ARG A 103 3.35 5.45 -9.77
C ARG A 103 4.26 4.80 -8.74
N LEU A 104 4.13 3.49 -8.54
CA LEU A 104 5.04 2.72 -7.67
C LEU A 104 6.48 2.78 -8.19
N LEU A 105 6.69 2.67 -9.50
CA LEU A 105 8.01 2.85 -10.11
C LEU A 105 8.60 4.22 -9.75
N PHE A 106 7.85 5.30 -9.94
CA PHE A 106 8.32 6.63 -9.54
C PHE A 106 8.59 6.73 -8.04
N ARG A 107 7.78 6.09 -7.19
CA ARG A 107 8.06 6.05 -5.75
C ARG A 107 9.36 5.34 -5.42
N TYR A 108 9.62 4.18 -6.02
CA TYR A 108 10.85 3.43 -5.76
C TYR A 108 12.09 4.13 -6.30
N VAL A 109 12.03 4.69 -7.51
CA VAL A 109 13.14 5.49 -8.08
C VAL A 109 13.40 6.73 -7.23
N GLY A 110 12.34 7.47 -6.86
CA GLY A 110 12.46 8.67 -6.02
C GLY A 110 12.99 8.36 -4.62
N GLY A 111 12.55 7.24 -4.05
CA GLY A 111 12.91 6.77 -2.71
C GLY A 111 14.23 6.01 -2.66
N ARG A 112 14.96 5.90 -3.78
CA ARG A 112 16.26 5.20 -3.90
C ARG A 112 16.18 3.70 -3.59
N ASN A 113 15.04 3.09 -3.89
CA ASN A 113 14.76 1.67 -3.73
C ASN A 113 15.00 0.94 -5.06
N ALA A 114 16.25 0.87 -5.49
CA ALA A 114 16.61 0.40 -6.83
C ALA A 114 16.15 -1.04 -7.14
N LYS A 115 16.22 -1.95 -6.16
CA LYS A 115 15.75 -3.34 -6.33
C LYS A 115 14.27 -3.38 -6.71
N TYR A 116 13.42 -2.73 -5.92
CA TYR A 116 11.99 -2.65 -6.19
C TYR A 116 11.68 -1.91 -7.50
N ALA A 117 12.45 -0.87 -7.85
CA ALA A 117 12.30 -0.22 -9.14
C ALA A 117 12.58 -1.17 -10.32
N VAL A 118 13.60 -2.03 -10.20
CA VAL A 118 13.91 -3.06 -11.20
C VAL A 118 12.80 -4.10 -11.30
N GLU A 119 12.28 -4.59 -10.17
CA GLU A 119 11.15 -5.54 -10.18
C GLU A 119 9.92 -4.98 -10.90
N ILE A 120 9.59 -3.70 -10.66
CA ILE A 120 8.47 -3.05 -11.36
C ILE A 120 8.76 -2.86 -12.85
N LEU A 121 10.00 -2.57 -13.24
CA LEU A 121 10.39 -2.48 -14.66
C LEU A 121 10.30 -3.83 -15.37
N GLU A 122 10.78 -4.91 -14.75
CA GLU A 122 10.62 -6.27 -15.28
C GLU A 122 9.14 -6.62 -15.42
N LEU A 123 8.32 -6.34 -14.41
CA LEU A 123 6.88 -6.62 -14.46
C LEU A 123 6.18 -5.83 -15.58
N LEU A 124 6.44 -4.53 -15.71
CA LEU A 124 5.86 -3.70 -16.78
C LEU A 124 6.31 -4.16 -18.17
N GLN A 125 7.59 -4.51 -18.32
CA GLN A 125 8.13 -5.04 -19.57
C GLN A 125 7.47 -6.38 -19.92
N ALA A 126 7.34 -7.27 -18.94
CA ALA A 126 6.73 -8.58 -19.11
C ALA A 126 5.25 -8.45 -19.54
N LEU A 127 4.45 -7.68 -18.79
CA LEU A 127 3.02 -7.46 -19.05
C LEU A 127 2.76 -6.81 -20.41
N HIS A 128 3.52 -5.77 -20.78
CA HIS A 128 3.17 -4.94 -21.93
C HIS A 128 3.94 -5.24 -23.22
N LYS A 129 5.00 -6.04 -23.16
CA LYS A 129 5.89 -6.27 -24.32
C LYS A 129 6.25 -7.73 -24.59
N GLU A 130 6.21 -8.62 -23.60
CA GLU A 130 6.83 -9.94 -23.74
C GLU A 130 5.84 -11.08 -23.59
N TRP A 131 4.96 -11.01 -22.61
CA TRP A 131 3.97 -12.04 -22.38
C TRP A 131 2.89 -12.01 -23.45
N THR A 132 2.48 -13.20 -23.88
CA THR A 132 1.28 -13.33 -24.71
C THR A 132 0.04 -12.98 -23.88
N PRO A 133 -1.07 -12.57 -24.52
CA PRO A 133 -2.31 -12.25 -23.81
C PRO A 133 -2.79 -13.38 -22.87
N GLU A 134 -2.54 -14.64 -23.23
CA GLU A 134 -2.90 -15.80 -22.44
C GLU A 134 -2.07 -15.88 -21.15
N VAL A 135 -0.76 -15.69 -21.24
CA VAL A 135 0.15 -15.69 -20.08
C VAL A 135 -0.17 -14.51 -19.16
N MET A 136 -0.33 -13.32 -19.72
CA MET A 136 -0.70 -12.12 -18.96
C MET A 136 -2.00 -12.34 -18.19
N THR A 137 -3.04 -12.84 -18.88
CA THR A 137 -4.34 -13.13 -18.25
C THR A 137 -4.21 -14.16 -17.13
N PHE A 138 -3.40 -15.20 -17.33
CA PHE A 138 -3.16 -16.22 -16.31
C PHE A 138 -2.47 -15.63 -15.07
N ILE A 139 -1.38 -14.88 -15.27
CA ILE A 139 -0.62 -14.27 -14.18
C ILE A 139 -1.49 -13.29 -13.38
N MET A 140 -2.19 -12.39 -14.05
CA MET A 140 -3.04 -11.40 -13.38
C MET A 140 -4.19 -12.07 -12.61
N ARG A 141 -4.80 -13.12 -13.17
CA ARG A 141 -5.93 -13.79 -12.50
C ARG A 141 -5.54 -14.69 -11.34
N TYR A 142 -4.38 -15.34 -11.39
CA TYR A 142 -4.08 -16.46 -10.49
C TYR A 142 -2.80 -16.31 -9.67
N CYS A 143 -1.91 -15.37 -10.01
CA CYS A 143 -0.58 -15.32 -9.39
C CYS A 143 -0.34 -14.11 -8.49
N TRP A 144 -1.08 -13.00 -8.67
CA TRP A 144 -0.85 -11.79 -7.88
C TRP A 144 -1.47 -11.88 -6.49
N LEU A 145 -2.70 -12.38 -6.44
CA LEU A 145 -3.51 -12.44 -5.24
C LEU A 145 -4.03 -13.85 -5.00
N ALA A 146 -4.21 -14.18 -3.73
CA ALA A 146 -4.84 -15.41 -3.29
C ALA A 146 -5.97 -15.09 -2.32
N ASN A 147 -7.03 -15.90 -2.37
CA ASN A 147 -8.11 -15.87 -1.39
C ASN A 147 -8.33 -17.28 -0.85
N THR A 148 -7.89 -17.51 0.38
CA THR A 148 -7.99 -18.81 1.05
C THR A 148 -9.33 -19.05 1.71
N THR A 149 -10.13 -18.00 1.91
CA THR A 149 -11.41 -18.05 2.64
C THR A 149 -12.62 -18.19 1.71
N GLY A 150 -12.48 -17.75 0.46
CA GLY A 150 -13.59 -17.67 -0.50
C GLY A 150 -14.57 -16.52 -0.23
N HIS A 151 -14.34 -15.72 0.81
CA HIS A 151 -15.17 -14.55 1.10
C HIS A 151 -14.80 -13.38 0.19
N PRO A 152 -15.77 -12.55 -0.22
CA PRO A 152 -15.47 -11.26 -0.85
C PRO A 152 -14.50 -10.45 0.02
N ASP A 153 -13.72 -9.59 -0.61
CA ASP A 153 -12.86 -8.62 0.09
C ASP A 153 -11.79 -9.22 1.01
N SER A 154 -11.45 -10.49 0.79
CA SER A 154 -10.51 -11.26 1.62
C SER A 154 -9.30 -11.74 0.84
N PHE A 155 -8.98 -11.07 -0.27
CA PHE A 155 -7.78 -11.34 -1.05
C PHE A 155 -6.54 -10.80 -0.33
N MET A 156 -5.41 -11.48 -0.52
CA MET A 156 -4.10 -11.07 -0.03
C MET A 156 -3.04 -11.32 -1.10
N ALA A 157 -1.93 -10.59 -1.02
CA ALA A 157 -0.77 -10.84 -1.87
C ALA A 157 -0.27 -12.28 -1.70
N PHE A 158 0.13 -12.91 -2.80
CA PHE A 158 0.59 -14.30 -2.77
C PHE A 158 1.81 -14.50 -1.86
N ASP A 159 2.68 -13.50 -1.77
CA ASP A 159 3.82 -13.45 -0.85
C ASP A 159 3.38 -13.54 0.63
N MET A 160 2.29 -12.84 1.00
CA MET A 160 1.73 -12.92 2.35
C MET A 160 1.15 -14.31 2.65
N LEU A 161 0.56 -14.98 1.65
CA LEU A 161 0.17 -16.38 1.80
C LEU A 161 1.38 -17.30 2.02
N GLN A 162 2.50 -17.03 1.34
CA GLN A 162 3.75 -17.74 1.56
C GLN A 162 4.31 -17.50 2.96
N GLU A 163 4.26 -16.27 3.48
CA GLU A 163 4.60 -15.98 4.89
C GLU A 163 3.73 -16.77 5.87
N HIS A 164 2.42 -16.87 5.62
CA HIS A 164 1.53 -17.71 6.43
C HIS A 164 1.93 -19.19 6.40
N ASN A 165 2.30 -19.71 5.22
CA ASN A 165 2.79 -21.09 5.11
C ASN A 165 4.10 -21.28 5.87
N ILE A 166 5.05 -20.34 5.77
CA ILE A 166 6.32 -20.38 6.50
C ILE A 166 6.08 -20.36 8.02
N ARG A 167 5.18 -19.49 8.50
CA ARG A 167 4.81 -19.43 9.92
C ARG A 167 4.25 -20.76 10.41
N ASP A 168 3.41 -21.40 9.62
CA ASP A 168 2.78 -22.66 9.99
C ASP A 168 3.79 -23.82 10.04
N ILE A 169 4.73 -23.88 9.09
CA ILE A 169 5.83 -24.85 9.09
C ILE A 169 6.71 -24.65 10.33
N LYS A 170 7.09 -23.40 10.62
CA LYS A 170 8.10 -23.09 11.65
C LYS A 170 7.56 -23.06 13.08
N HIS A 171 6.28 -22.74 13.27
CA HIS A 171 5.76 -22.42 14.59
C HIS A 171 4.49 -23.17 14.98
N ILE A 172 3.54 -23.37 14.06
CA ILE A 172 2.22 -23.93 14.41
C ILE A 172 2.23 -25.46 14.37
N PHE A 173 2.80 -26.04 13.32
CA PHE A 173 2.85 -27.49 13.10
C PHE A 173 4.26 -28.06 13.19
N ALA A 174 5.17 -27.29 13.80
CA ALA A 174 6.54 -27.75 14.06
C ALA A 174 6.50 -28.92 15.06
N SER A 175 6.68 -30.14 14.56
CA SER A 175 6.84 -31.34 15.39
C SER A 175 8.33 -31.65 15.67
N MET A 176 9.23 -31.07 14.90
CA MET A 176 10.67 -30.95 15.22
C MET A 176 10.98 -29.47 15.48
N GLY A 177 11.91 -29.19 16.39
CA GLY A 177 12.36 -27.82 16.71
C GLY A 177 13.01 -27.10 15.52
N PRO A 178 13.69 -25.95 15.73
CA PRO A 178 14.54 -25.38 14.69
C PRO A 178 15.51 -26.48 14.19
N PHE A 179 15.81 -26.54 12.89
CA PHE A 179 16.56 -27.60 12.17
C PHE A 179 15.76 -28.77 11.57
N ALA A 180 14.55 -28.52 11.09
CA ALA A 180 13.82 -29.44 10.22
C ALA A 180 14.57 -29.71 8.90
N THR A 181 14.69 -30.98 8.49
CA THR A 181 15.27 -31.37 7.19
C THR A 181 14.37 -30.97 6.03
N TRP A 182 14.95 -30.76 4.83
CA TRP A 182 14.16 -30.46 3.62
C TRP A 182 13.10 -31.51 3.31
N GLU A 183 13.41 -32.79 3.52
CA GLU A 183 12.47 -33.90 3.37
C GLU A 183 11.26 -33.74 4.31
N TYR A 184 11.52 -33.41 5.58
CA TYR A 184 10.46 -33.18 6.56
C TYR A 184 9.63 -31.94 6.23
N ILE A 185 10.25 -30.84 5.80
CA ILE A 185 9.54 -29.65 5.34
C ILE A 185 8.63 -30.00 4.17
N GLY A 186 9.11 -30.79 3.20
CA GLY A 186 8.31 -31.27 2.08
C GLY A 186 7.09 -32.09 2.54
N LYS A 187 7.29 -33.02 3.48
CA LYS A 187 6.22 -33.86 4.03
C LYS A 187 5.17 -33.03 4.80
N ILE A 188 5.60 -32.11 5.66
CA ILE A 188 4.70 -31.27 6.45
C ILE A 188 3.96 -30.27 5.56
N SER A 189 4.63 -29.65 4.60
CA SER A 189 4.04 -28.60 3.76
C SER A 189 2.79 -29.10 3.02
N GLN A 190 2.82 -30.34 2.53
CA GLN A 190 1.66 -30.97 1.87
C GLN A 190 0.50 -31.23 2.84
N ALA A 191 0.78 -31.49 4.12
CA ALA A 191 -0.22 -31.76 5.14
C ALA A 191 -0.85 -30.48 5.73
N ILE A 192 -0.20 -29.31 5.61
CA ILE A 192 -0.64 -28.04 6.23
C ILE A 192 -2.10 -27.68 5.92
N PRO A 193 -2.60 -27.76 4.66
CA PRO A 193 -4.00 -27.42 4.37
C PRO A 193 -4.99 -28.29 5.17
N THR A 194 -4.69 -29.58 5.32
CA THR A 194 -5.52 -30.51 6.10
C THR A 194 -5.38 -30.24 7.60
N MET A 195 -4.15 -30.03 8.09
CA MET A 195 -3.90 -29.71 9.51
C MET A 195 -4.58 -28.41 9.94
N ARG A 196 -4.62 -27.38 9.07
CA ARG A 196 -5.39 -26.15 9.28
C ARG A 196 -6.88 -26.45 9.49
N LYS A 197 -7.48 -27.23 8.59
CA LYS A 197 -8.90 -27.61 8.70
C LYS A 197 -9.21 -28.41 9.96
N VAL A 198 -8.33 -29.35 10.34
CA VAL A 198 -8.47 -30.11 11.59
C VAL A 198 -8.39 -29.19 12.80
N LYS A 199 -7.41 -28.28 12.83
CA LYS A 199 -7.28 -27.27 13.89
C LYS A 199 -8.55 -26.41 13.99
N ASP A 200 -9.03 -25.90 12.87
CA ASP A 200 -10.21 -25.04 12.81
C ASP A 200 -11.50 -25.78 13.22
N HIS A 201 -11.63 -27.06 12.86
CA HIS A 201 -12.76 -27.91 13.27
C HIS A 201 -12.74 -28.19 14.77
N VAL A 202 -11.59 -28.61 15.32
CA VAL A 202 -11.43 -28.86 16.76
C VAL A 202 -11.68 -27.57 17.55
N GLU A 203 -11.20 -26.44 17.06
CA GLU A 203 -11.44 -25.14 17.67
C GLU A 203 -12.94 -24.76 17.60
N ALA A 204 -13.63 -25.01 16.49
CA ALA A 204 -15.07 -24.75 16.39
C ALA A 204 -15.89 -25.62 17.36
N ASP A 205 -15.51 -26.89 17.52
CA ASP A 205 -16.21 -27.85 18.37
C ASP A 205 -15.95 -27.61 19.88
N ILE A 206 -14.70 -27.25 20.25
CA ILE A 206 -14.30 -27.07 21.64
C ILE A 206 -14.50 -25.62 22.12
N ASN A 207 -14.26 -24.62 21.26
CA ASN A 207 -14.18 -23.21 21.64
C ASN A 207 -15.53 -22.49 21.52
N HIS A 208 -16.55 -23.04 22.17
CA HIS A 208 -17.86 -22.41 22.32
C HIS A 208 -17.71 -21.15 23.21
N PHE A 209 -17.57 -19.98 22.59
CA PHE A 209 -17.92 -18.63 23.10
C PHE A 209 -16.87 -17.59 23.59
N ARG A 210 -15.54 -17.73 23.51
CA ARG A 210 -14.69 -16.71 24.20
C ARG A 210 -13.49 -16.06 23.51
N ARG A 211 -13.04 -16.49 22.33
CA ARG A 211 -11.96 -15.75 21.62
C ARG A 211 -12.21 -15.69 20.12
N GLY A 212 -12.41 -14.48 19.60
CA GLY A 212 -12.27 -14.25 18.17
C GLY A 212 -10.84 -14.55 17.73
N LYS A 213 -10.68 -15.14 16.54
CA LYS A 213 -9.37 -15.32 15.89
C LYS A 213 -8.73 -14.00 15.48
N SER A 214 -9.56 -12.96 15.33
CA SER A 214 -9.11 -11.62 15.01
C SER A 214 -8.68 -10.92 16.29
N HIS A 215 -7.48 -10.35 16.30
CA HIS A 215 -7.18 -9.29 17.25
C HIS A 215 -8.20 -8.17 16.99
N THR A 216 -9.11 -7.94 17.94
CA THR A 216 -9.91 -6.72 17.93
C THR A 216 -8.94 -5.58 18.19
N SER A 217 -8.69 -4.75 17.18
CA SER A 217 -7.96 -3.49 17.40
C SER A 217 -8.71 -2.67 18.44
N PRO A 218 -8.01 -1.94 19.33
CA PRO A 218 -8.63 -0.95 20.19
C PRO A 218 -9.48 0.02 19.36
N ASP A 219 -10.56 0.54 19.96
CA ASP A 219 -11.47 1.51 19.33
C ASP A 219 -10.65 2.72 18.83
N LYS A 220 -10.61 2.92 17.51
CA LYS A 220 -9.77 3.95 16.85
C LYS A 220 -10.47 5.32 16.82
N GLU A 221 -11.76 5.31 17.12
CA GLU A 221 -12.69 6.43 17.01
C GLU A 221 -12.22 7.64 17.82
N GLU A 222 -11.75 7.42 19.05
CA GLU A 222 -11.25 8.49 19.93
C GLU A 222 -9.95 9.12 19.39
N ASP A 223 -9.03 8.29 18.88
CA ASP A 223 -7.76 8.75 18.30
C ASP A 223 -8.02 9.57 17.03
N VAL A 224 -8.89 9.08 16.14
CA VAL A 224 -9.28 9.77 14.91
C VAL A 224 -9.97 11.10 15.23
N ALA A 225 -10.92 11.12 16.18
CA ALA A 225 -11.60 12.34 16.59
C ALA A 225 -10.63 13.37 17.18
N ARG A 226 -9.68 12.93 18.01
CA ARG A 226 -8.65 13.80 18.58
C ARG A 226 -7.73 14.38 17.51
N LEU A 227 -7.28 13.56 16.57
CA LEU A 227 -6.47 14.01 15.43
C LEU A 227 -7.23 15.00 14.55
N GLN A 228 -8.51 14.73 14.26
CA GLN A 228 -9.37 15.62 13.49
C GLN A 228 -9.48 16.99 14.17
N SER A 229 -9.72 17.01 15.48
CA SER A 229 -9.76 18.26 16.25
C SER A 229 -8.44 19.02 16.18
N VAL A 230 -7.30 18.34 16.25
CA VAL A 230 -5.98 18.98 16.13
C VAL A 230 -5.78 19.60 14.74
N PHE A 231 -6.15 18.91 13.67
CA PHE A 231 -6.06 19.45 12.31
C PHE A 231 -6.97 20.66 12.10
N HIS A 232 -8.20 20.58 12.62
CA HIS A 232 -9.17 21.66 12.58
C HIS A 232 -8.65 22.91 13.30
N CYS A 233 -8.22 22.77 14.55
CA CYS A 233 -7.68 23.87 15.37
C CYS A 233 -6.42 24.48 14.75
N SER A 234 -5.56 23.64 14.16
CA SER A 234 -4.34 24.06 13.45
C SER A 234 -4.63 24.73 12.10
N ARG A 235 -5.87 24.63 11.60
CA ARG A 235 -6.33 25.18 10.31
C ARG A 235 -5.43 24.73 9.16
N VAL A 236 -5.14 23.43 9.10
CA VAL A 236 -4.23 22.82 8.11
C VAL A 236 -4.64 23.21 6.69
N TRP A 237 -5.93 23.09 6.36
CA TRP A 237 -6.48 23.30 5.03
C TRP A 237 -6.69 24.76 4.61
N ARG A 238 -6.47 25.70 5.53
CA ARG A 238 -6.60 27.12 5.24
C ARG A 238 -5.25 27.69 4.81
N TYR A 239 -5.17 28.13 3.56
CA TYR A 239 -3.98 28.77 3.01
C TYR A 239 -3.53 29.96 3.86
N ARG A 240 -2.25 29.94 4.24
CA ARG A 240 -1.55 30.92 5.06
C ARG A 240 -0.10 31.03 4.57
N PRO A 241 0.27 32.10 3.85
CA PRO A 241 1.59 32.23 3.24
C PRO A 241 2.74 32.34 4.27
N THR A 242 2.44 32.62 5.54
CA THR A 242 3.44 32.80 6.59
C THR A 242 3.92 31.50 7.24
N ARG A 243 3.38 30.33 6.83
CA ARG A 243 3.76 29.03 7.39
C ARG A 243 4.96 28.47 6.64
N HIS A 244 6.15 28.74 7.15
CA HIS A 244 7.39 28.19 6.63
C HIS A 244 8.00 27.21 7.63
N LEU A 245 8.37 26.03 7.12
CA LEU A 245 9.07 25.00 7.87
C LEU A 245 10.58 25.18 7.74
N ASN A 246 11.31 24.67 8.73
CA ASN A 246 12.75 24.49 8.62
C ASN A 246 13.05 23.45 7.53
N ASP A 247 14.23 23.51 6.93
CA ASP A 247 14.60 22.60 5.84
C ASP A 247 14.60 21.12 6.26
N ALA A 248 14.86 20.82 7.54
CA ALA A 248 14.79 19.46 8.10
C ALA A 248 13.36 18.90 8.18
N ASP A 249 12.35 19.77 8.33
CA ASP A 249 10.95 19.38 8.50
C ASP A 249 10.20 19.33 7.16
N LYS A 250 10.82 19.81 6.08
CA LYS A 250 10.19 19.83 4.76
C LYS A 250 10.09 18.41 4.19
N PRO A 251 8.88 17.97 3.79
CA PRO A 251 8.72 16.66 3.21
C PRO A 251 9.34 16.61 1.82
N SER A 252 9.95 15.48 1.48
CA SER A 252 10.45 15.23 0.14
C SER A 252 9.34 14.70 -0.77
N ASN A 253 9.12 15.35 -1.93
CA ASN A 253 8.17 14.86 -2.92
C ASN A 253 8.80 13.71 -3.73
N ILE A 254 8.75 12.50 -3.16
CA ILE A 254 9.36 11.30 -3.72
C ILE A 254 8.86 11.00 -5.13
N LEU A 255 7.55 11.14 -5.37
CA LEU A 255 6.96 10.91 -6.69
C LEU A 255 7.57 11.84 -7.76
N LYS A 256 7.70 13.14 -7.46
CA LYS A 256 8.32 14.13 -8.36
C LYS A 256 9.79 13.82 -8.62
N GLN A 257 10.50 13.38 -7.57
CA GLN A 257 11.89 12.98 -7.69
C GLN A 257 12.07 11.76 -8.60
N GLY A 258 11.20 10.75 -8.50
CA GLY A 258 11.29 9.57 -9.35
C GLY A 258 10.76 9.76 -10.76
N SER A 259 9.81 10.68 -10.96
CA SER A 259 9.36 11.07 -12.31
C SER A 259 10.35 11.99 -13.04
N ASN A 260 11.45 12.37 -12.41
CA ASN A 260 12.49 13.17 -13.06
C ASN A 260 13.15 12.34 -14.19
N PRO A 261 13.22 12.86 -15.43
CA PRO A 261 13.74 12.12 -16.58
C PRO A 261 15.16 11.58 -16.40
N ASP A 262 16.05 12.32 -15.73
CA ASP A 262 17.44 11.90 -15.53
C ASP A 262 17.52 10.72 -14.55
N ARG A 263 16.76 10.78 -13.44
CA ARG A 263 16.73 9.70 -12.45
C ARG A 263 16.09 8.44 -13.02
N LEU A 264 14.94 8.59 -13.69
CA LEU A 264 14.26 7.48 -14.33
C LEU A 264 15.10 6.90 -15.47
N GLY A 265 15.76 7.75 -16.27
CA GLY A 265 16.67 7.36 -17.34
C GLY A 265 17.82 6.50 -16.83
N LYS A 266 18.47 6.92 -15.74
CA LYS A 266 19.52 6.13 -15.08
C LYS A 266 19.00 4.78 -14.55
N ALA A 267 17.83 4.76 -13.92
CA ALA A 267 17.23 3.52 -13.44
C ALA A 267 16.96 2.54 -14.59
N ARG A 268 16.43 3.06 -15.71
CA ARG A 268 16.19 2.29 -16.94
C ARG A 268 17.48 1.80 -17.58
N GLU A 269 18.51 2.64 -17.70
CA GLU A 269 19.80 2.25 -18.27
C GLU A 269 20.46 1.14 -17.45
N ASN A 270 20.50 1.28 -16.13
CA ASN A 270 21.02 0.23 -15.25
C ASN A 270 20.26 -1.09 -15.40
N TRP A 271 18.93 -1.02 -15.48
CA TRP A 271 18.08 -2.18 -15.71
C TRP A 271 18.38 -2.86 -17.06
N ILE A 272 18.45 -2.09 -18.16
CA ILE A 272 18.80 -2.62 -19.49
C ILE A 272 20.19 -3.27 -19.47
N SER A 273 21.19 -2.61 -18.89
CA SER A 273 22.55 -3.16 -18.80
C SER A 273 22.57 -4.47 -18.00
N SER A 274 21.80 -4.56 -16.91
CA SER A 274 21.70 -5.79 -16.12
C SER A 274 21.09 -6.94 -16.91
N ARG A 275 20.12 -6.65 -17.79
CA ARG A 275 19.37 -7.65 -18.56
C ARG A 275 20.11 -8.15 -19.80
N MET A 276 20.96 -7.29 -20.36
CA MET A 276 21.83 -7.61 -21.50
C MET A 276 23.12 -8.32 -21.07
N GLY A 277 23.39 -8.41 -19.77
CA GLY A 277 24.53 -9.16 -19.24
C GLY A 277 24.32 -10.67 -19.38
N GLU A 278 25.41 -11.43 -19.48
CA GLU A 278 25.35 -12.88 -19.40
C GLU A 278 24.88 -13.30 -18.00
N HIS A 279 23.67 -13.88 -17.92
CA HIS A 279 23.19 -14.53 -16.72
C HIS A 279 23.69 -15.97 -16.71
N SER A 280 24.31 -16.40 -15.60
CA SER A 280 24.62 -17.82 -15.40
C SER A 280 23.31 -18.62 -15.45
N VAL A 281 23.27 -19.61 -16.34
CA VAL A 281 22.19 -20.61 -16.40
C VAL A 281 22.42 -21.78 -15.46
N GLU A 282 23.59 -21.80 -14.79
CA GLU A 282 24.00 -22.87 -13.88
C GLU A 282 23.77 -22.45 -12.42
N GLN A 283 23.06 -23.30 -11.67
CA GLN A 283 22.99 -23.22 -10.22
C GLN A 283 24.15 -24.02 -9.62
N VAL A 284 25.17 -23.33 -9.10
CA VAL A 284 26.21 -23.97 -8.30
C VAL A 284 25.68 -24.13 -6.87
N TRP A 285 25.08 -25.28 -6.60
CA TRP A 285 24.83 -25.70 -5.22
C TRP A 285 26.18 -26.07 -4.61
N GLN A 286 26.60 -25.41 -3.53
CA GLN A 286 27.66 -25.96 -2.71
C GLN A 286 27.11 -27.27 -2.15
N ASP A 287 27.69 -28.40 -2.55
CA ASP A 287 27.46 -29.67 -1.88
C ASP A 287 27.75 -29.44 -0.41
N SER A 288 26.70 -29.35 0.39
CA SER A 288 26.80 -29.42 1.85
C SER A 288 27.27 -30.84 2.14
N GLY A 289 28.60 -30.98 2.20
CA GLY A 289 29.27 -32.20 2.59
C GLY A 289 28.70 -32.70 3.91
N GLU A 290 28.39 -34.00 3.89
CA GLU A 290 28.20 -34.97 4.99
C GLU A 290 28.18 -34.45 6.43
#